data_AF-A0A7S0RUN3-F1
#
_entry.id   AF-A0A7S0RUN3-F1
#
_cell.length_a   1.000
_cell.length_b   1.000
_cell.length_c   1.000
_cell.angle_alpha   90.00
_cell.angle_beta   90.00
_cell.angle_gamma   90.00
#
_symmetry.space_group_name_H-M   'P 1'
#
loop_
_entity.id
_entity.type
_entity.pdbx_description
1 polymer ?
#
loop_
_entity_poly.entity_id
_entity_poly.type
_entity_poly.pdbx_seq_one_letter_code
_entity_poly.pdbx_strand_id
1 'polypeptide(L)'
;KLARDGGVNLDVEYGRGIDAAEIVLRFNDGPTKGFEQHVGHRTSFRLVNNAWSMKLASQRRPLPGTTGSAYLSFGKSSTKQLAGMCANHKNSEVFYISTQLSYGARTVYHKA
;
A
#
# COMPACT_ATOMS: atom_id res chain seq x y z
N LYS A 1 11.30 8.26 -1.50
CA LYS A 1 10.28 9.32 -1.24
C LYS A 1 8.98 8.62 -0.84
N LEU A 2 8.36 8.96 0.30
CA LEU A 2 7.09 8.34 0.72
C LEU A 2 5.93 9.03 -0.01
N ALA A 3 5.18 8.32 -0.85
CA ALA A 3 3.98 8.88 -1.48
C ALA A 3 2.83 8.83 -0.48
N ARG A 4 2.23 9.98 -0.17
CA ARG A 4 0.99 10.06 0.62
C ARG A 4 -0.19 9.93 -0.31
N ASP A 5 -1.22 9.19 0.08
CA ASP A 5 -2.48 9.13 -0.68
C ASP A 5 -3.42 10.23 -0.15
N GLY A 6 -3.41 11.40 -0.78
CA GLY A 6 -4.23 12.54 -0.37
C GLY A 6 -4.42 13.55 -1.50
N GLY A 7 -5.60 14.18 -1.56
CA GLY A 7 -5.99 15.11 -2.63
C GLY A 7 -5.09 16.34 -2.78
N VAL A 8 -4.34 16.71 -1.72
CA VAL A 8 -3.32 17.78 -1.76
C VAL A 8 -2.22 17.55 -2.80
N ASN A 9 -2.03 16.31 -3.26
CA ASN A 9 -1.05 16.03 -4.32
C ASN A 9 -1.51 16.53 -5.69
N LEU A 10 -2.79 16.86 -5.88
CA LEU A 10 -3.31 17.30 -7.17
C LEU A 10 -2.88 18.72 -7.54
N ASP A 11 -2.42 19.50 -6.56
CA ASP A 11 -1.97 20.87 -6.79
C ASP A 11 -0.53 20.95 -7.34
N VAL A 12 0.19 19.82 -7.38
CA VAL A 12 1.60 19.77 -7.78
C VAL A 12 1.90 18.52 -8.61
N GLU A 13 2.77 18.64 -9.59
CA GLU A 13 3.14 17.54 -10.50
C GLU A 13 4.29 16.69 -9.95
N TYR A 14 4.05 15.96 -8.86
CA TYR A 14 5.10 15.13 -8.25
C TYR A 14 5.39 13.82 -9.01
N GLY A 15 4.60 13.46 -10.03
CA GLY A 15 4.58 12.12 -10.59
C GLY A 15 5.93 11.61 -11.07
N ARG A 16 6.63 12.40 -11.89
CA ARG A 16 7.99 12.03 -12.36
C ARG A 16 8.99 11.88 -11.22
N GLY A 17 8.90 12.76 -10.21
CA GLY A 17 9.79 12.71 -9.04
C GLY A 17 9.51 11.52 -8.11
N ILE A 18 8.26 11.03 -8.09
CA ILE A 18 7.88 9.79 -7.38
C ILE A 18 8.41 8.58 -8.16
N ASP A 19 8.19 8.55 -9.47
CA ASP A 19 8.61 7.42 -10.32
C ASP A 19 10.13 7.32 -10.50
N ALA A 20 10.89 8.38 -10.23
CA ALA A 20 12.35 8.34 -10.19
C ALA A 20 12.92 7.65 -8.93
N ALA A 21 12.11 7.37 -7.91
CA ALA A 21 12.58 6.70 -6.70
C ALA A 21 12.88 5.22 -6.93
N GLU A 22 13.83 4.65 -6.17
CA GLU A 22 14.12 3.22 -6.22
C GLU A 22 12.91 2.40 -5.76
N ILE A 23 12.31 2.80 -4.64
CA ILE A 23 11.13 2.17 -4.04
C ILE A 23 10.00 3.20 -3.91
N VAL A 24 8.81 2.81 -4.37
CA VAL A 24 7.56 3.57 -4.19
C VAL A 24 6.62 2.78 -3.31
N LEU A 25 6.32 3.32 -2.13
CA LEU A 25 5.31 2.81 -1.21
C LEU A 25 3.99 3.55 -1.46
N ARG A 26 2.89 2.81 -1.56
CA ARG A 26 1.51 3.35 -1.56
C ARG A 26 0.69 2.71 -0.47
N PHE A 27 -0.35 3.38 -0.01
CA PHE A 27 -1.23 2.86 1.02
C PHE A 27 -2.53 2.36 0.40
N ASN A 28 -3.07 1.28 0.96
CA ASN A 28 -4.46 0.86 0.74
C ASN A 28 -4.83 0.83 -0.76
N ASP A 29 -5.77 1.65 -1.22
CA ASP A 29 -6.23 1.72 -2.61
C ASP A 29 -5.82 2.99 -3.35
N GLY A 30 -4.81 3.73 -2.87
CA GLY A 30 -4.27 4.91 -3.55
C GLY A 30 -4.06 4.64 -5.05
N PRO A 31 -4.91 5.22 -5.93
CA PRO A 31 -4.91 4.91 -7.35
C PRO A 31 -3.84 5.74 -8.07
N THR A 32 -3.31 5.19 -9.16
CA THR A 32 -2.43 5.94 -10.09
C THR A 32 -3.16 6.37 -11.35
N LYS A 33 -4.12 5.56 -11.82
CA LYS A 33 -4.80 5.77 -13.10
C LYS A 33 -5.60 7.08 -13.10
N GLY A 34 -5.29 7.97 -14.03
CA GLY A 34 -5.91 9.29 -14.15
C GLY A 34 -5.27 10.37 -13.26
N PHE A 35 -4.22 10.03 -12.50
CA PHE A 35 -3.51 10.91 -11.58
C PHE A 35 -2.00 10.86 -11.78
N GLU A 36 -1.51 10.21 -12.83
CA GLU A 36 -0.10 9.85 -13.01
C GLU A 36 0.82 11.08 -13.00
N GLN A 37 0.37 12.22 -13.52
CA GLN A 37 1.11 13.49 -13.48
C GLN A 37 1.43 13.94 -12.05
N HIS A 38 0.53 13.66 -11.11
CA HIS A 38 0.62 14.06 -9.72
C HIS A 38 1.24 12.99 -8.84
N VAL A 39 0.86 11.73 -9.03
CA VAL A 39 1.21 10.65 -8.10
C VAL A 39 2.14 9.60 -8.69
N GLY A 40 2.47 9.70 -9.97
CA GLY A 40 3.29 8.72 -10.69
C GLY A 40 2.53 7.44 -11.00
N HIS A 41 3.16 6.52 -11.72
CA HIS A 41 2.57 5.24 -12.13
C HIS A 41 3.17 4.03 -11.40
N ARG A 42 4.34 4.16 -10.77
CA ARG A 42 5.05 3.03 -10.12
C ARG A 42 4.48 2.72 -8.74
N THR A 43 4.51 1.45 -8.38
CA THR A 43 4.22 0.94 -7.04
C THR A 43 5.11 -0.28 -6.78
N SER A 44 6.04 -0.17 -5.84
CA SER A 44 6.89 -1.30 -5.42
C SER A 44 6.16 -2.14 -4.36
N PHE A 45 5.71 -1.50 -3.28
CA PHE A 45 4.92 -2.16 -2.24
C PHE A 45 3.65 -1.37 -1.93
N ARG A 46 2.59 -2.11 -1.62
CA ARG A 46 1.34 -1.54 -1.14
C ARG A 46 1.12 -1.91 0.32
N LEU A 47 1.21 -0.91 1.18
CA LEU A 47 1.00 -1.07 2.62
C LEU A 47 -0.52 -1.07 2.89
N VAL A 48 -1.06 -2.21 3.34
CA VAL A 48 -2.50 -2.43 3.48
C VAL A 48 -2.89 -2.67 4.94
N ASN A 49 -3.89 -1.94 5.40
CA ASN A 49 -4.43 -2.09 6.74
C ASN A 49 -5.38 -3.31 6.85
N ASN A 50 -5.92 -3.56 8.04
CA ASN A 50 -6.87 -4.66 8.29
C ASN A 50 -8.06 -4.70 7.32
N ALA A 51 -8.67 -3.54 7.02
CA ALA A 51 -9.85 -3.48 6.17
C ALA A 51 -9.51 -3.84 4.71
N TRP A 52 -8.40 -3.31 4.20
CA TRP A 52 -7.92 -3.62 2.85
C TRP A 52 -7.38 -5.05 2.74
N SER A 53 -6.77 -5.58 3.79
CA SER A 53 -6.35 -6.98 3.84
C SER A 53 -7.55 -7.93 3.72
N MET A 54 -8.64 -7.64 4.43
CA MET A 54 -9.88 -8.40 4.31
C MET A 54 -10.48 -8.32 2.91
N LYS A 55 -10.48 -7.13 2.31
CA LYS A 55 -10.98 -6.92 0.94
C LYS A 55 -10.14 -7.65 -0.10
N LEU A 56 -8.81 -7.62 0.02
CA LEU A 56 -7.90 -8.37 -0.85
C LEU A 56 -8.01 -9.88 -0.65
N ALA A 57 -8.31 -10.34 0.56
CA ALA A 57 -8.58 -11.75 0.84
C ALA A 57 -9.92 -12.25 0.29
N SER A 58 -10.90 -11.36 0.05
CA SER A 58 -12.20 -11.73 -0.54
C SER A 58 -12.31 -11.43 -2.03
N GLN A 59 -11.48 -10.53 -2.58
CA GLN A 59 -11.51 -10.12 -3.99
C GLN A 59 -10.33 -10.68 -4.79
N ARG A 60 -10.63 -11.19 -6.00
CA ARG A 60 -9.64 -11.77 -6.93
C ARG A 60 -8.86 -10.74 -7.73
N ARG A 61 -9.30 -9.48 -7.79
CA ARG A 61 -8.62 -8.44 -8.59
C ARG A 61 -8.56 -7.12 -7.82
N PRO A 62 -7.37 -6.51 -7.67
CA PRO A 62 -7.25 -5.15 -7.16
C PRO A 62 -7.80 -4.14 -8.19
N LEU A 63 -8.11 -2.92 -7.73
CA LEU A 63 -8.58 -1.83 -8.60
C LEU A 63 -7.55 -1.51 -9.70
N PRO A 64 -7.97 -1.03 -10.87
CA PRO A 64 -7.06 -0.58 -11.92
C PRO A 64 -6.06 0.46 -11.39
N GLY A 65 -4.77 0.28 -11.65
CA GLY A 65 -3.72 1.15 -11.13
C GLY A 65 -3.35 0.92 -9.65
N THR A 66 -3.93 -0.09 -9.00
CA THR A 66 -3.58 -0.47 -7.62
C THR A 66 -2.72 -1.73 -7.53
N THR A 67 -2.30 -2.30 -8.66
CA THR A 67 -1.31 -3.37 -8.71
C THR A 67 0.05 -2.86 -8.25
N GLY A 68 0.52 -3.37 -7.12
CA GLY A 68 1.92 -3.29 -6.71
C GLY A 68 2.62 -4.61 -6.97
N SER A 69 3.95 -4.61 -7.01
CA SER A 69 4.74 -5.84 -7.09
C SER A 69 4.52 -6.73 -5.86
N ALA A 70 4.28 -6.13 -4.68
CA ALA A 70 3.98 -6.83 -3.44
C ALA A 70 3.00 -6.08 -2.53
N TYR A 71 2.27 -6.83 -1.70
CA TYR A 71 1.45 -6.32 -0.59
C TYR A 71 2.20 -6.46 0.73
N LEU A 72 2.19 -5.40 1.54
CA LEU A 72 2.72 -5.39 2.89
C LEU A 72 1.55 -5.16 3.86
N SER A 73 1.11 -6.22 4.52
CA SER A 73 -0.05 -6.21 5.39
C SER A 73 0.32 -5.85 6.83
N PHE A 74 -0.48 -5.02 7.50
CA PHE A 74 -0.25 -4.67 8.90
C PHE A 74 -1.53 -4.60 9.73
N GLY A 75 -1.37 -4.84 11.04
CA GLY A 75 -2.44 -4.82 12.02
C GLY A 75 -2.87 -6.23 12.47
N LYS A 76 -3.35 -6.30 13.72
CA LYS A 76 -3.62 -7.55 14.45
C LYS A 76 -4.52 -8.54 13.71
N SER A 77 -5.51 -8.05 12.97
CA SER A 77 -6.49 -8.90 12.30
C SER A 77 -6.07 -9.30 10.88
N SER A 78 -5.03 -8.68 10.35
CA SER A 78 -4.61 -8.91 8.97
C SER A 78 -3.92 -10.26 8.75
N THR A 79 -3.32 -10.85 9.80
CA THR A 79 -2.78 -12.23 9.76
C THR A 79 -3.80 -13.26 9.33
N LYS A 80 -5.06 -13.11 9.78
CA LYS A 80 -6.16 -14.02 9.41
C LYS A 80 -6.48 -13.98 7.92
N GLN A 81 -6.09 -12.91 7.24
CA GLN A 81 -6.42 -12.64 5.84
C GLN A 81 -5.30 -13.06 4.88
N LEU A 82 -4.10 -13.37 5.38
CA LEU A 82 -2.94 -13.70 4.55
C LEU A 82 -3.20 -14.88 3.62
N ALA A 83 -3.82 -15.96 4.11
CA ALA A 83 -4.11 -17.13 3.28
C ALA A 83 -5.02 -16.77 2.08
N GLY A 84 -6.07 -15.98 2.33
CA GLY A 84 -6.97 -15.50 1.26
C GLY A 84 -6.28 -14.54 0.31
N MET A 85 -5.41 -13.65 0.83
CA MET A 85 -4.61 -12.75 0.00
C MET A 85 -3.66 -13.53 -0.91
N CYS A 86 -2.90 -14.49 -0.39
CA CYS A 86 -2.02 -15.34 -1.19
C CYS A 86 -2.80 -16.15 -2.23
N ALA A 87 -3.98 -16.67 -1.88
CA ALA A 87 -4.81 -17.45 -2.79
C ALA A 87 -5.36 -16.62 -3.96
N ASN A 88 -5.74 -15.37 -3.71
CA ASN A 88 -6.36 -14.49 -4.70
C ASN A 88 -5.36 -13.66 -5.51
N HIS A 89 -4.17 -13.40 -4.97
CA HIS A 89 -3.15 -12.53 -5.59
C HIS A 89 -1.87 -13.30 -5.91
N LYS A 90 -1.99 -14.44 -6.60
CA LYS A 90 -0.88 -15.37 -6.90
C LYS A 90 0.32 -14.76 -7.64
N ASN A 91 0.12 -13.63 -8.32
CA ASN A 91 1.15 -12.93 -9.06
C ASN A 91 1.80 -11.79 -8.26
N SER A 92 1.48 -11.67 -6.97
CA SER A 92 2.03 -10.65 -6.08
C SER A 92 2.55 -11.32 -4.81
N GLU A 93 3.72 -10.88 -4.34
CA GLU A 93 4.19 -11.30 -3.03
C GLU A 93 3.30 -10.69 -1.94
N VAL A 94 3.07 -11.43 -0.87
CA VAL A 94 2.27 -10.98 0.28
C VAL A 94 3.11 -11.14 1.54
N PHE A 95 3.44 -10.02 2.16
CA PHE A 95 4.21 -9.94 3.40
C PHE A 95 3.32 -9.47 4.54
N TYR A 96 3.69 -9.83 5.77
CA TYR A 96 3.04 -9.38 6.99
C TYR A 96 4.04 -8.68 7.91
N ILE A 97 3.71 -7.45 8.32
CA ILE A 97 4.43 -6.73 9.36
C ILE A 97 3.99 -7.27 10.72
N SER A 98 4.93 -7.80 11.49
CA SER A 98 4.67 -8.24 12.87
C SER A 98 3.89 -7.20 13.67
N THR A 99 2.93 -7.67 14.46
CA THR A 99 2.18 -6.83 15.39
C THR A 99 3.10 -6.16 16.40
N GLN A 100 4.18 -6.83 16.81
CA GLN A 100 5.16 -6.24 17.74
C GLN A 100 5.78 -4.97 17.17
N LEU A 101 6.20 -5.00 15.89
CA LEU A 101 6.72 -3.82 15.21
C LEU A 101 5.65 -2.74 15.05
N SER A 102 4.43 -3.15 14.70
CA SER A 102 3.30 -2.21 14.54
C SER A 102 2.90 -1.51 15.84
N TYR A 103 2.94 -2.23 16.97
CA TYR A 103 2.64 -1.68 18.30
C TYR A 103 3.83 -0.86 18.83
N GLY A 104 5.06 -1.33 18.65
CA GLY A 104 6.26 -0.60 19.03
C GLY A 104 6.39 0.74 18.30
N ALA A 105 6.00 0.82 17.03
CA ALA A 105 5.97 2.10 16.31
C ALA A 105 5.05 3.15 16.98
N ARG A 106 3.96 2.71 17.63
CA ARG A 106 3.06 3.62 18.36
C ARG A 106 3.66 4.15 19.65
N THR A 107 4.53 3.37 20.31
CA THR A 107 5.16 3.79 21.57
C THR A 107 6.32 4.75 21.32
N VAL A 108 6.88 4.76 20.11
CA VAL A 108 8.00 5.65 19.72
C VAL A 108 7.50 6.93 19.05
N TYR A 109 6.27 6.94 18.50
CA TYR A 109 5.68 8.15 17.95
C TYR A 109 5.24 9.10 19.06
N HIS A 110 6.08 10.09 19.36
CA HIS A 110 5.66 11.29 20.07
C HIS A 110 5.19 12.31 19.04
N LYS A 111 3.94 12.76 19.17
CA LYS A 111 3.42 13.85 18.34
C LYS A 111 4.26 15.09 18.68
N ALA A 112 5.04 15.56 17.71
CA ALA A 112 5.76 16.84 17.81
C ALA A 112 4.76 18.00 17.97
#